data_AF-A0A969I6D2-F1
#
_entry.id   AF-A0A969I6D2-F1
#
_cell.length_a   1.000
_cell.length_b   1.000
_cell.length_c   1.000
_cell.angle_alpha   90.00
_cell.angle_beta   90.00
_cell.angle_gamma   90.00
#
_symmetry.space_group_name_H-M   'P 1'
#
loop_
_entity.id
_entity.type
_entity.pdbx_description
1 polymer ?
#
loop_
_entity_poly.entity_id
_entity_poly.type
_entity_poly.pdbx_seq_one_letter_code
_entity_poly.pdbx_strand_id
1 'polypeptide(L)'
;FRRCDDRFDRCWLRVGWRRHGTEAMHLDPALPAMRAVGVPPLLQMLSGELGEAEAIARAKQHTRHYVRRQLTWLNRHMGAWNRDVSSYNCV
;
A
#
# COMPACT_ATOMS: atom_id res chain seq x y z
N PHE A 1 -5.99 10.52 -4.28
CA PHE A 1 -5.57 9.11 -4.04
C PHE A 1 -5.87 8.14 -5.18
N ARG A 2 -6.74 8.50 -6.14
CA ARG A 2 -7.10 7.66 -7.31
C ARG A 2 -5.90 6.98 -8.00
N ARG A 3 -4.82 7.70 -8.28
CA ARG A 3 -3.60 7.13 -8.91
C ARG A 3 -2.92 6.03 -8.07
N CYS A 4 -2.98 6.12 -6.73
CA CYS A 4 -2.45 5.09 -5.84
C CYS A 4 -3.36 3.85 -5.86
N ASP A 5 -4.67 4.05 -5.88
CA ASP A 5 -5.66 2.98 -5.93
C ASP A 5 -5.57 2.24 -7.29
N ASP A 6 -5.51 2.98 -8.40
CA ASP A 6 -5.34 2.43 -9.75
C ASP A 6 -4.03 1.63 -9.89
N ARG A 7 -2.96 2.09 -9.23
CA ARG A 7 -1.69 1.36 -9.18
C ARG A 7 -1.82 0.07 -8.39
N PHE A 8 -2.51 0.11 -7.25
CA PHE A 8 -2.77 -1.08 -6.45
C PHE A 8 -3.57 -2.12 -7.25
N ASP A 9 -4.66 -1.69 -7.91
CA ASP A 9 -5.49 -2.58 -8.71
C ASP A 9 -4.73 -3.20 -9.87
N ARG A 10 -3.86 -2.42 -10.53
CA ARG A 10 -2.95 -2.94 -11.55
C ARG A 10 -1.98 -3.97 -10.98
N CYS A 11 -1.42 -3.72 -9.79
CA CYS A 11 -0.53 -4.65 -9.11
C CYS A 11 -1.23 -5.97 -8.77
N TRP A 12 -2.44 -5.85 -8.21
CA TRP A 12 -3.31 -6.96 -7.81
C TRP A 12 -3.67 -7.86 -8.99
N LEU A 13 -4.14 -7.27 -10.10
CA LEU A 13 -4.68 -7.99 -11.25
C LEU A 13 -3.61 -8.48 -12.25
N ARG A 14 -2.52 -7.73 -12.46
CA ARG A 14 -1.54 -8.05 -13.53
C ARG A 14 -0.23 -8.64 -13.05
N VAL A 15 0.25 -8.26 -11.87
CA VAL A 15 1.64 -8.51 -11.48
C VAL A 15 1.77 -9.79 -10.63
N GLY A 16 0.63 -10.39 -10.24
CA GLY A 16 0.59 -11.77 -9.75
C GLY A 16 0.65 -11.93 -8.23
N TRP A 17 0.31 -10.92 -7.42
CA TRP A 17 0.26 -11.08 -5.95
C TRP A 17 -0.74 -12.17 -5.52
N ARG A 18 -1.92 -12.25 -6.17
CA ARG A 18 -2.90 -13.31 -5.94
C ARG A 18 -2.37 -14.72 -6.25
N ARG A 19 -1.32 -14.83 -7.07
CA ARG A 19 -0.70 -16.09 -7.53
C ARG A 19 0.58 -16.45 -6.77
N HIS A 20 1.32 -15.46 -6.28
CA HIS A 20 2.66 -15.65 -5.69
C HIS A 20 2.79 -15.14 -4.25
N GLY A 21 1.72 -14.59 -3.67
CA GLY A 21 1.75 -13.90 -2.38
C GLY A 21 2.13 -14.78 -1.19
N THR A 22 1.88 -16.10 -1.26
CA THR A 22 2.18 -17.05 -0.16
C THR A 22 2.83 -18.35 -0.60
N GLU A 23 2.58 -18.86 -1.82
CA GLU A 23 3.20 -20.10 -2.31
C GLU A 23 4.74 -20.02 -2.44
N ALA A 24 5.33 -18.81 -2.42
CA ALA A 24 6.77 -18.60 -2.46
C ALA A 24 7.39 -18.24 -1.10
N MET A 25 6.59 -18.06 -0.04
CA MET A 25 7.03 -17.39 1.18
C MET A 25 6.94 -18.31 2.40
N HIS A 26 7.90 -19.22 2.53
CA HIS A 26 8.43 -19.64 3.83
C HIS A 26 9.19 -18.46 4.48
N LEU A 27 8.59 -17.27 4.49
CA LEU A 27 9.18 -16.05 5.00
C LEU A 27 8.76 -15.87 6.45
N ASP A 28 9.75 -15.70 7.30
CA ASP A 28 9.53 -15.41 8.71
C ASP A 28 8.67 -14.13 8.86
N PRO A 29 7.53 -14.19 9.58
CA PRO A 29 6.67 -13.04 9.87
C PRO A 29 7.40 -11.84 10.51
N ALA A 30 8.56 -12.08 11.15
CA ALA A 30 9.39 -11.03 11.74
C ALA A 30 10.14 -10.18 10.69
N LEU A 31 10.21 -10.62 9.43
CA LEU A 31 10.96 -9.92 8.39
C LEU A 31 10.36 -8.53 8.11
N PRO A 32 11.20 -7.50 7.90
CA PRO A 32 10.73 -6.15 7.54
C PRO A 32 9.81 -6.12 6.31
N ALA A 33 10.03 -7.04 5.36
CA ALA A 33 9.20 -7.17 4.16
C ALA A 33 7.73 -7.48 4.50
N MET A 34 7.48 -8.23 5.58
CA MET A 34 6.13 -8.60 6.02
C MET A 34 5.35 -7.41 6.59
N ARG A 35 6.06 -6.34 6.97
CA ARG A 35 5.49 -5.07 7.45
C ARG A 35 5.33 -4.03 6.34
N ALA A 36 5.60 -4.39 5.09
CA ALA A 36 5.43 -3.48 3.97
C ALA A 36 3.98 -3.00 3.85
N VAL A 37 3.82 -1.79 3.30
CA VAL A 37 2.52 -1.13 3.20
C VAL A 37 1.55 -1.97 2.38
N GLY A 38 0.44 -2.37 3.00
CA GLY A 38 -0.59 -3.19 2.35
C GLY A 38 -0.38 -4.70 2.44
N VAL A 39 0.78 -5.20 2.89
CA VAL A 39 1.05 -6.65 3.04
C VAL A 39 0.22 -7.31 4.16
N PRO A 40 0.09 -6.73 5.37
CA PRO A 40 -0.66 -7.36 6.46
C PRO A 40 -2.12 -7.75 6.14
N PRO A 41 -2.98 -6.87 5.57
CA PRO A 41 -4.35 -7.26 5.21
C PRO A 41 -4.40 -8.32 4.11
N LEU A 42 -3.39 -8.39 3.24
CA LEU A 42 -3.31 -9.42 2.21
C LEU A 42 -2.88 -10.77 2.80
N LEU A 43 -2.03 -10.79 3.81
CA LEU A 43 -1.70 -12.02 4.54
C LEU A 43 -2.92 -12.56 5.30
N GLN A 44 -3.69 -11.68 5.94
CA GLN A 44 -4.95 -12.04 6.60
C GLN A 44 -6.00 -12.59 5.62
N MET A 45 -6.00 -12.10 4.37
CA MET A 45 -6.83 -12.68 3.32
C MET A 45 -6.39 -14.11 2.99
N LEU A 46 -5.08 -14.33 2.91
CA LEU A 46 -4.51 -15.64 2.55
C LEU A 46 -4.62 -16.65 3.71
N SER A 47 -4.68 -16.21 4.96
CA SER A 47 -5.00 -17.06 6.13
C SER A 47 -6.49 -17.34 6.29
N GLY A 48 -7.36 -16.71 5.49
CA GLY A 48 -8.82 -16.85 5.56
C GLY A 48 -9.50 -16.00 6.62
N GLU A 49 -8.77 -15.13 7.32
CA GLU A 49 -9.31 -14.20 8.33
C GLU A 49 -10.08 -13.03 7.71
N LEU A 50 -9.76 -12.66 6.47
CA LEU A 50 -10.39 -11.55 5.74
C LEU A 50 -10.87 -11.97 4.36
N GLY A 51 -12.03 -11.45 3.94
CA GLY A 51 -12.49 -11.57 2.56
C GLY A 51 -11.62 -10.75 1.58
N GLU A 52 -11.55 -11.18 0.32
CA GLU A 52 -10.72 -10.53 -0.71
C GLU A 52 -11.03 -9.03 -0.89
N ALA A 53 -12.31 -8.67 -1.00
CA ALA A 53 -12.72 -7.27 -1.18
C ALA A 53 -12.34 -6.39 0.03
N GLU A 54 -12.52 -6.93 1.25
CA GLU A 54 -12.18 -6.26 2.51
C GLU A 54 -10.66 -6.05 2.63
N ALA A 55 -9.86 -7.07 2.29
CA ALA A 55 -8.41 -7.00 2.29
C ALA A 55 -7.86 -5.96 1.30
N ILE A 56 -8.41 -5.92 0.07
CA ILE A 56 -8.07 -4.91 -0.94
C ILE A 56 -8.38 -3.51 -0.43
N ALA A 57 -9.57 -3.30 0.15
CA ALA A 57 -9.97 -2.01 0.68
C ALA A 57 -9.02 -1.52 1.79
N ARG A 58 -8.66 -2.41 2.73
CA ARG A 58 -7.70 -2.12 3.81
C ARG A 58 -6.29 -1.85 3.29
N ALA A 59 -5.82 -2.61 2.30
CA ALA A 59 -4.51 -2.39 1.69
C ALA A 59 -4.40 -1.03 0.98
N LYS A 60 -5.45 -0.63 0.24
CA LYS A 60 -5.55 0.71 -0.34
C LYS A 60 -5.56 1.79 0.74
N GLN A 61 -6.33 1.61 1.81
CA GLN A 61 -6.36 2.55 2.94
C GLN A 61 -4.97 2.73 3.57
N HIS A 62 -4.24 1.63 3.82
CA HIS A 62 -2.86 1.68 4.34
C HIS A 62 -1.93 2.48 3.42
N THR A 63 -2.09 2.32 2.10
CA THR A 63 -1.34 3.09 1.10
C THR A 63 -1.63 4.59 1.21
N ARG A 64 -2.89 4.98 1.36
CA ARG A 64 -3.27 6.40 1.52
C ARG A 64 -2.69 6.99 2.80
N HIS A 65 -2.73 6.27 3.92
CA HIS A 65 -2.09 6.70 5.17
C HIS A 65 -0.57 6.86 5.02
N TYR A 66 0.09 5.94 4.33
CA TYR A 66 1.52 6.06 4.04
C TYR A 66 1.82 7.30 3.19
N VAL A 67 1.07 7.53 2.10
CA VAL A 67 1.22 8.72 1.26
C VAL A 67 1.01 10.01 2.06
N ARG A 68 0.01 10.08 2.94
CA ARG A 68 -0.18 11.26 3.81
C ARG A 68 1.02 11.50 4.73
N ARG A 69 1.60 10.45 5.31
CA ARG A 69 2.82 10.56 6.11
C ARG A 69 4.01 11.07 5.28
N GLN A 70 4.16 10.55 4.05
CA GLN A 70 5.19 11.02 3.12
C GLN A 70 5.02 12.51 2.79
N LEU A 71 3.80 12.94 2.47
CA LEU A 71 3.50 14.36 2.20
C LEU A 71 3.77 15.25 3.42
N THR A 72 3.35 14.83 4.62
CA THR A 72 3.65 15.57 5.85
C THR A 72 5.15 15.69 6.08
N TRP A 73 5.91 14.61 5.86
CA TRP A 73 7.36 14.63 6.02
C TRP A 73 8.02 15.55 4.99
N LEU A 74 7.65 15.45 3.72
CA LEU A 74 8.13 16.31 2.64
C LEU A 74 7.86 17.78 2.94
N ASN A 75 6.62 18.12 3.32
CA ASN A 75 6.24 19.48 3.65
C ASN A 75 7.06 20.09 4.80
N ARG A 76 7.49 19.25 5.75
CA ARG A 76 8.27 19.69 6.90
C ARG A 76 9.78 19.78 6.63
N HIS A 77 10.32 18.92 5.77
CA HIS A 77 11.78 18.77 5.62
C HIS A 77 12.32 19.25 4.27
N MET A 78 11.45 19.46 3.28
CA MET A 78 11.85 19.77 1.90
C MET A 78 11.33 21.13 1.43
N GLY A 79 11.38 22.15 2.31
CA GLY A 79 10.83 23.49 2.07
C GLY A 79 11.30 24.17 0.77
N ALA A 80 12.54 23.92 0.32
CA ALA A 80 13.07 24.45 -0.93
C ALA A 80 12.50 23.76 -2.19
N TRP A 81 12.09 22.50 -2.08
CA TRP A 81 11.52 21.69 -3.17
C TRP A 81 9.99 21.82 -3.27
N ASN A 82 9.37 22.48 -2.29
CA ASN A 82 7.93 22.43 -2.07
C ASN A 82 7.11 23.48 -2.82
N ARG A 83 7.70 24.21 -3.78
CA ARG A 83 7.01 25.30 -4.48
C ARG A 83 5.88 24.85 -5.41
N ASP A 84 5.69 23.55 -5.62
CA ASP A 84 4.74 23.04 -6.64
C ASP A 84 3.89 21.82 -6.21
N VAL A 85 3.86 21.46 -4.92
CA VAL A 85 3.02 20.34 -4.45
C VAL A 85 1.53 20.70 -4.26
N SER A 86 1.18 21.99 -4.36
CA SER A 86 -0.20 22.48 -4.25
C SER A 86 -1.13 21.89 -5.33
N SER A 87 -0.58 21.47 -6.48
CA SER A 87 -1.32 20.83 -7.58
C SER A 87 -1.85 19.42 -7.26
N TYR A 88 -1.46 18.81 -6.13
CA TYR A 88 -1.91 17.45 -5.75
C TYR A 88 -2.86 17.44 -4.55
N ASN A 89 -3.66 18.49 -4.36
CA ASN A 89 -4.89 18.35 -3.58
C ASN A 89 -5.91 17.54 -4.41
N CYS A 90 -5.74 16.22 -4.39
CA CYS A 90 -6.83 15.30 -4.67
C CYS A 90 -7.87 15.43 -3.56
N VAL A 91 -8.82 16.35 -3.74
CA VAL A 91 -10.17 16.19 -3.17
C VAL A 91 -10.80 14.95 -3.78
#